data_AF-A0A662Z6X5-F1
#
_entry.id   AF-A0A662Z6X5-F1
#
_cell.length_a   1.000
_cell.length_b   1.000
_cell.length_c   1.000
_cell.angle_alpha   90.00
_cell.angle_beta   90.00
_cell.angle_gamma   90.00
#
_symmetry.space_group_name_H-M   'P 1'
#
loop_
_entity.id
_entity.type
_entity.pdbx_description
1 polymer ?
#
loop_
_entity_poly.entity_id
_entity_poly.type
_entity_poly.pdbx_seq_one_letter_code
_entity_poly.pdbx_strand_id
1 'polypeptide(L)'
;MIFGSCKYESSLLKIRQLVLNRKIECSGAIFDDGSFSFLAGDEFSAYVEDKSDFIWHSHPNGNLVFSFDDWLCFFTSKATYTALFADNKILIIKKTDFHNGLQNKLRDVLHEYKGFPSIIYFKLFSILSDWFSVNIENLSPEKLIGIFKVEYQIL
;
A
#
# COMPACT_ATOMS: atom_id res chain seq x y z
N MET A 1 -10.28 16.64 -2.82
CA MET A 1 -11.50 16.27 -2.07
C MET A 1 -11.02 15.83 -0.70
N ILE A 2 -11.43 16.51 0.38
CA ILE A 2 -11.02 16.16 1.74
C ILE A 2 -11.75 14.88 2.10
N PHE A 3 -11.05 13.83 2.52
CA PHE A 3 -11.71 12.66 3.07
C PHE A 3 -12.50 13.12 4.29
N GLY A 4 -13.83 12.92 4.30
CA GLY A 4 -14.58 13.01 5.55
C GLY A 4 -13.92 12.15 6.63
N SER A 5 -14.19 12.44 7.91
CA SER A 5 -13.59 11.77 9.08
C SER A 5 -13.23 10.30 8.80
N CYS A 6 -11.93 9.99 8.70
CA CYS A 6 -11.49 8.65 8.37
C CYS A 6 -11.93 7.72 9.50
N LYS A 7 -12.76 6.70 9.19
CA LYS A 7 -13.24 5.70 10.17
C LYS A 7 -12.11 5.13 11.05
N TYR A 8 -10.89 5.05 10.49
CA TYR A 8 -9.72 4.46 11.13
C TYR A 8 -8.79 5.48 11.80
N GLU A 9 -9.18 6.76 11.93
CA GLU A 9 -8.32 7.82 12.48
C GLU A 9 -7.74 7.48 13.85
N SER A 10 -8.56 6.97 14.78
CA SER A 10 -8.09 6.54 16.11
C SER A 10 -7.03 5.45 16.03
N SER A 11 -7.22 4.47 15.15
CA SER A 11 -6.28 3.35 14.94
C SER A 11 -4.99 3.85 14.30
N LEU A 12 -5.07 4.73 13.30
CA LEU A 12 -3.92 5.35 12.66
C LEU A 12 -3.08 6.15 13.68
N LEU A 13 -3.72 6.95 14.54
CA LEU A 13 -3.01 7.70 15.57
C LEU A 13 -2.33 6.78 16.60
N LYS A 14 -2.95 5.67 16.99
CA LYS A 14 -2.34 4.65 17.86
C LYS A 14 -1.14 3.99 17.19
N ILE A 15 -1.27 3.58 15.92
CA ILE A 15 -0.17 2.98 15.15
C ILE A 15 0.99 3.96 15.03
N ARG A 16 0.73 5.24 14.73
CA ARG A 16 1.77 6.28 14.68
C ARG A 16 2.59 6.31 15.97
N GLN A 17 1.94 6.29 17.14
CA GLN A 17 2.66 6.27 18.42
C GLN A 17 3.52 5.01 18.61
N LEU A 18 3.09 3.86 18.06
CA LEU A 18 3.84 2.60 18.15
C LEU A 18 5.06 2.56 17.23
N VAL A 19 5.02 3.27 16.10
CA VAL A 19 6.09 3.22 15.08
C VAL A 19 7.03 4.43 15.09
N LEU A 20 6.63 5.57 15.69
CA LEU A 20 7.35 6.85 15.63
C LEU A 20 8.86 6.78 15.95
N ASN A 21 9.25 5.94 16.90
CA ASN A 21 10.65 5.83 17.37
C ASN A 21 11.31 4.50 16.97
N ARG A 22 10.66 3.72 16.10
CA ARG A 22 11.22 2.44 15.65
C ARG A 22 12.27 2.69 14.58
N LYS A 23 13.36 1.92 14.67
CA LYS A 23 14.45 1.91 13.67
C LYS A 23 14.27 0.83 12.60
N ILE A 24 13.16 0.10 12.67
CA ILE A 24 12.83 -1.01 11.78
C ILE A 24 11.48 -0.73 11.16
N GLU A 25 11.27 -1.30 9.98
CA GLU A 25 9.99 -1.22 9.30
C GLU A 25 8.96 -2.07 10.03
N CYS A 26 7.73 -1.61 10.01
CA CYS A 26 6.58 -2.29 10.60
C CYS A 26 5.40 -2.15 9.66
N SER A 27 4.63 -3.21 9.56
CA SER A 27 3.45 -3.28 8.71
C SER A 27 2.27 -3.90 9.45
N GLY A 28 1.10 -3.83 8.83
CA GLY A 28 -0.05 -4.53 9.32
C GLY A 28 -1.31 -4.17 8.55
N ALA A 29 -2.43 -4.46 9.19
CA ALA A 29 -3.75 -4.22 8.66
C ALA A 29 -4.66 -3.58 9.72
N ILE A 30 -5.67 -2.83 9.31
CA ILE A 30 -6.76 -2.36 10.17
C ILE A 30 -8.05 -3.04 9.69
N PHE A 31 -8.78 -3.63 10.63
CA PHE A 31 -10.03 -4.35 10.39
C PHE A 31 -11.23 -3.43 10.56
N ASP A 32 -12.40 -3.88 10.10
CA ASP A 32 -13.64 -3.10 10.09
C ASP A 32 -14.09 -2.62 11.49
N ASP A 33 -13.71 -3.34 12.55
CA ASP A 33 -13.97 -2.97 13.95
C ASP A 33 -12.96 -1.95 14.53
N GLY A 34 -11.97 -1.54 13.73
CA GLY A 34 -10.90 -0.63 14.13
C GLY A 34 -9.75 -1.29 14.88
N SER A 35 -9.82 -2.60 15.15
CA SER A 35 -8.64 -3.36 15.60
C SER A 35 -7.58 -3.40 14.50
N PHE A 36 -6.32 -3.63 14.87
CA PHE A 36 -5.24 -3.70 13.91
C PHE A 36 -4.26 -4.81 14.24
N SER A 37 -3.68 -5.40 13.18
CA SER A 37 -2.52 -6.27 13.29
C SER A 37 -1.24 -5.44 13.27
N PHE A 38 -0.18 -5.98 13.85
CA PHE A 38 1.13 -5.36 13.91
C PHE A 38 2.20 -6.41 13.66
N LEU A 39 2.99 -6.21 12.63
CA LEU A 39 4.13 -7.04 12.26
C LEU A 39 5.37 -6.15 12.21
N ALA A 40 6.44 -6.58 12.87
CA ALA A 40 7.75 -5.94 12.77
C ALA A 40 8.61 -6.71 11.76
N GLY A 41 9.33 -6.01 10.89
CA GLY A 41 10.22 -6.63 9.92
C GLY A 41 11.18 -5.64 9.25
N ASP A 42 11.66 -5.99 8.06
CA ASP A 42 12.55 -5.19 7.21
C ASP A 42 11.80 -4.49 6.05
N GLU A 43 12.56 -3.92 5.11
CA GLU A 43 12.05 -3.19 3.94
C GLU A 43 11.13 -3.99 3.00
N PHE A 44 11.06 -5.31 3.16
CA PHE A 44 10.20 -6.19 2.37
C PHE A 44 8.93 -6.62 3.13
N SER A 45 8.64 -6.00 4.28
CA SER A 45 7.60 -6.46 5.21
C SER A 45 6.18 -6.06 4.83
N ALA A 46 5.94 -5.57 3.62
CA ALA A 46 4.61 -5.18 3.16
C ALA A 46 3.62 -6.37 3.32
N TYR A 47 2.57 -6.17 4.11
CA TYR A 47 1.64 -7.23 4.53
C TYR A 47 0.29 -7.09 3.82
N VAL A 48 -0.18 -8.19 3.21
CA VAL A 48 -1.52 -8.29 2.61
C VAL A 48 -2.41 -9.18 3.47
N GLU A 49 -3.49 -8.62 4.00
CA GLU A 49 -4.55 -9.37 4.66
C GLU A 49 -5.84 -9.33 3.83
N ASP A 50 -6.32 -10.48 3.37
CA ASP A 50 -7.46 -10.55 2.45
C ASP A 50 -8.79 -10.12 3.08
N LYS A 51 -8.85 -9.97 4.41
CA LYS A 51 -10.03 -9.55 5.17
C LYS A 51 -9.96 -8.12 5.69
N SER A 52 -8.89 -7.39 5.43
CA SER A 52 -8.77 -6.01 5.91
C SER A 52 -9.27 -4.99 4.89
N ASP A 53 -9.84 -3.91 5.40
CA ASP A 53 -10.21 -2.75 4.59
C ASP A 53 -9.03 -1.81 4.36
N PHE A 54 -7.99 -1.96 5.18
CA PHE A 54 -6.88 -1.04 5.31
C PHE A 54 -5.59 -1.85 5.56
N ILE A 55 -4.53 -1.55 4.82
CA ILE A 55 -3.17 -2.03 5.12
C ILE A 55 -2.27 -0.84 5.49
N TRP A 56 -1.20 -1.08 6.20
CA TRP A 56 -0.27 0.01 6.53
C TRP A 56 1.16 -0.46 6.60
N HIS A 57 2.06 0.50 6.39
CA HIS A 57 3.50 0.31 6.44
C HIS A 57 4.18 1.53 7.08
N SER A 58 5.37 1.36 7.65
CA SER A 58 6.12 2.44 8.29
C SER A 58 7.57 2.45 7.82
N HIS A 59 8.04 3.62 7.42
CA HIS A 59 9.42 3.83 6.99
C HIS A 59 10.20 4.60 8.07
N PRO A 60 11.17 3.98 8.74
CA PRO A 60 11.98 4.60 9.80
C PRO A 60 12.96 5.64 9.25
N ASN A 61 13.11 5.74 7.92
CA ASN A 61 13.95 6.73 7.25
C ASN A 61 13.28 8.11 7.12
N GLY A 62 12.01 8.25 7.55
CA GLY A 62 11.26 9.51 7.48
C GLY A 62 10.73 9.87 6.08
N ASN A 63 10.94 9.02 5.08
CA ASN A 63 10.46 9.26 3.72
C ASN A 63 9.00 8.86 3.57
N LEU A 64 8.16 9.87 3.28
CA LEU A 64 6.75 9.69 3.00
C LEU A 64 6.49 9.32 1.52
N VAL A 65 7.21 8.31 1.04
CA VAL A 65 7.16 7.82 -0.34
C VAL A 65 6.99 6.32 -0.32
N PHE A 66 5.93 5.82 -0.96
CA PHE A 66 5.69 4.40 -1.16
C PHE A 66 6.72 3.83 -2.13
N SER A 67 7.39 2.74 -1.74
CA SER A 67 8.19 1.93 -2.66
C SER A 67 7.30 1.26 -3.70
N PHE A 68 7.90 0.73 -4.77
CA PHE A 68 7.14 -0.02 -5.76
C PHE A 68 6.49 -1.28 -5.17
N ASP A 69 7.19 -1.96 -4.26
CA ASP A 69 6.66 -3.16 -3.60
C ASP A 69 5.47 -2.84 -2.69
N ASP A 70 5.47 -1.67 -2.05
CA ASP A 70 4.29 -1.18 -1.31
C ASP A 70 3.09 -0.98 -2.25
N TRP A 71 3.32 -0.43 -3.45
CA TRP A 71 2.27 -0.28 -4.46
C TRP A 71 1.75 -1.61 -4.97
N LEU A 72 2.62 -2.59 -5.23
CA LEU A 72 2.22 -3.95 -5.61
C LEU A 72 1.38 -4.60 -4.50
N CYS A 73 1.84 -4.51 -3.25
CA CYS A 73 1.12 -4.99 -2.08
C CYS A 73 -0.27 -4.35 -2.01
N PHE A 74 -0.35 -3.03 -2.18
CA PHE A 74 -1.62 -2.32 -2.18
C PHE A 74 -2.54 -2.76 -3.32
N PHE A 75 -2.10 -2.80 -4.57
CA PHE A 75 -2.99 -3.12 -5.69
C PHE A 75 -3.38 -4.59 -5.79
N THR A 76 -2.63 -5.50 -5.18
CA THR A 76 -3.00 -6.93 -5.10
C THR A 76 -3.93 -7.24 -3.91
N SER A 77 -3.87 -6.42 -2.85
CA SER A 77 -4.76 -6.53 -1.69
C SER A 77 -6.21 -6.12 -1.99
N LYS A 78 -7.16 -6.64 -1.20
CA LYS A 78 -8.57 -6.20 -1.18
C LYS A 78 -8.79 -4.91 -0.41
N ALA A 79 -7.79 -4.44 0.34
CA ALA A 79 -7.88 -3.22 1.11
C ALA A 79 -8.25 -2.03 0.22
N THR A 80 -9.21 -1.23 0.66
CA THR A 80 -9.60 0.01 -0.03
C THR A 80 -8.57 1.11 0.24
N TYR A 81 -7.92 1.04 1.39
CA TYR A 81 -6.99 2.06 1.87
C TYR A 81 -5.61 1.47 2.16
N THR A 82 -4.59 2.33 2.05
CA THR A 82 -3.27 2.07 2.62
C THR A 82 -2.74 3.31 3.34
N ALA A 83 -1.89 3.13 4.36
CA ALA A 83 -1.16 4.23 4.99
C ALA A 83 0.33 3.96 5.02
N LEU A 84 1.10 5.02 4.78
CA LEU A 84 2.52 5.07 5.03
C LEU A 84 2.79 6.02 6.19
N PHE A 85 3.42 5.49 7.24
CA PHE A 85 3.87 6.24 8.40
C PHE A 85 5.33 6.63 8.21
N ALA A 86 5.63 7.92 8.27
CA ALA A 86 6.99 8.42 8.22
C ALA A 86 7.12 9.55 9.26
N ASP A 87 7.89 9.27 10.31
CA ASP A 87 7.99 10.10 11.51
C ASP A 87 6.60 10.46 12.08
N ASN A 88 6.29 11.76 12.16
CA ASN A 88 5.03 12.27 12.67
C ASN A 88 3.92 12.38 11.62
N LYS A 89 4.21 12.07 10.35
CA LYS A 89 3.28 12.20 9.23
C LYS A 89 2.69 10.85 8.84
N ILE A 90 1.45 10.90 8.35
CA ILE A 90 0.77 9.72 7.80
C ILE A 90 0.26 10.07 6.41
N LEU A 91 0.75 9.39 5.38
CA LEU A 91 0.22 9.47 4.02
C LEU A 91 -0.81 8.37 3.86
N ILE A 92 -2.07 8.75 3.68
CA ILE A 92 -3.17 7.83 3.48
C ILE A 92 -3.55 7.88 2.02
N ILE A 93 -3.71 6.71 1.42
CA ILE A 93 -4.04 6.51 0.01
C ILE A 93 -5.30 5.64 -0.07
N LYS A 94 -6.18 5.95 -1.03
CA LYS A 94 -7.40 5.21 -1.28
C LYS A 94 -7.52 4.83 -2.76
N LYS A 95 -7.92 3.59 -3.03
CA LYS A 95 -8.33 3.14 -4.36
C LYS A 95 -9.61 3.87 -4.78
N THR A 96 -9.60 4.34 -6.01
CA THR A 96 -10.79 4.86 -6.70
C THR A 96 -11.44 3.75 -7.53
N ASP A 97 -12.66 3.99 -8.03
CA ASP A 97 -13.36 3.03 -8.91
C ASP A 97 -12.55 2.63 -10.16
N PHE A 98 -11.61 3.49 -10.57
CA PHE A 98 -10.63 3.21 -11.63
C PHE A 98 -9.82 1.91 -11.38
N HIS A 99 -9.70 1.47 -10.13
CA HIS A 99 -8.88 0.32 -9.73
C HIS A 99 -9.64 -1.00 -9.59
N ASN A 100 -10.97 -0.99 -9.65
CA ASN A 100 -11.79 -2.19 -9.38
C ASN A 100 -11.44 -3.36 -10.31
N GLY A 101 -11.12 -3.09 -11.58
CA GLY A 101 -10.71 -4.11 -12.55
C GLY A 101 -9.22 -4.48 -12.48
N LEU A 102 -8.37 -3.59 -11.96
CA LEU A 102 -6.92 -3.82 -11.88
C LEU A 102 -6.60 -4.93 -10.89
N GLN A 103 -7.21 -4.88 -9.71
CA GLN A 103 -6.93 -5.82 -8.63
C GLN A 103 -7.13 -7.28 -9.08
N ASN A 104 -8.25 -7.58 -9.75
CA ASN A 104 -8.56 -8.93 -10.22
C ASN A 104 -7.49 -9.44 -11.19
N LYS A 105 -7.09 -8.61 -12.17
CA LYS A 105 -6.02 -8.97 -13.12
C LYS A 105 -4.69 -9.29 -12.42
N LEU A 106 -4.32 -8.51 -11.41
CA LEU A 106 -3.08 -8.74 -10.67
C LEU A 106 -3.17 -10.02 -9.83
N ARG A 107 -4.31 -10.29 -9.19
CA ARG A 107 -4.51 -11.51 -8.39
C ARG A 107 -4.56 -12.77 -9.25
N ASP A 108 -5.11 -12.71 -10.45
CA ASP A 108 -5.11 -13.84 -11.39
C ASP A 108 -3.67 -14.26 -11.71
N VAL A 109 -2.77 -13.30 -11.94
CA VAL A 109 -1.33 -13.56 -12.12
C VAL A 109 -0.70 -14.22 -10.89
N LEU A 110 -0.99 -13.72 -9.69
CA LEU A 110 -0.48 -14.31 -8.45
C LEU A 110 -0.92 -15.77 -8.27
N HIS A 111 -2.13 -16.10 -8.72
CA HIS A 111 -2.66 -17.45 -8.65
C HIS A 111 -2.08 -18.35 -9.74
N GLU A 112 -2.09 -17.90 -11.00
CA GLU A 112 -1.64 -18.66 -12.17
C GLU A 112 -0.16 -19.02 -12.10
N TYR A 113 0.68 -18.08 -11.63
CA TYR A 113 2.14 -18.25 -11.59
C TYR A 113 2.68 -18.51 -10.19
N LYS A 114 1.84 -19.04 -9.28
CA LYS A 114 2.23 -19.35 -7.90
C LYS A 114 3.49 -20.24 -7.88
N GLY A 115 4.51 -19.80 -7.14
CA GLY A 115 5.80 -20.48 -7.04
C GLY A 115 6.87 -20.00 -8.04
N PHE A 116 6.56 -19.01 -8.89
CA PHE A 116 7.49 -18.42 -9.85
C PHE A 116 7.63 -16.89 -9.65
N PRO A 117 8.36 -16.43 -8.60
CA PRO A 117 8.40 -15.01 -8.22
C PRO A 117 8.87 -14.06 -9.33
N SER A 118 9.87 -14.46 -10.12
CA SER A 118 10.38 -13.64 -11.23
C SER A 118 9.34 -13.43 -12.34
N ILE A 119 8.57 -14.48 -12.67
CA ILE A 119 7.50 -14.40 -13.67
C ILE A 119 6.35 -13.54 -13.15
N ILE A 120 5.98 -13.73 -11.87
CA ILE A 120 4.98 -12.90 -11.20
C ILE A 120 5.39 -11.43 -11.32
N TYR A 121 6.60 -11.08 -10.88
CA TYR A 121 7.07 -9.70 -10.85
C TYR A 121 7.01 -9.05 -12.24
N PHE A 122 7.56 -9.72 -13.26
CA PHE A 122 7.51 -9.27 -14.65
C PHE A 122 6.07 -9.06 -15.16
N LYS A 123 5.16 -9.98 -14.86
CA LYS A 123 3.75 -9.90 -15.28
C LYS A 123 3.01 -8.75 -14.59
N LEU A 124 3.22 -8.54 -13.28
CA LEU A 124 2.64 -7.43 -12.56
C LEU A 124 3.09 -6.08 -13.14
N PHE A 125 4.38 -5.95 -13.47
CA PHE A 125 4.92 -4.77 -14.14
C PHE A 125 4.28 -4.49 -15.49
N SER A 126 4.13 -5.53 -16.32
CA SER A 126 3.49 -5.40 -17.63
C SER A 126 2.04 -4.95 -17.49
N ILE A 127 1.27 -5.57 -16.59
CA ILE A 127 -0.14 -5.22 -16.36
C ILE A 127 -0.26 -3.77 -15.91
N LEU A 128 0.54 -3.34 -14.95
CA LEU A 128 0.50 -1.96 -14.47
C LEU A 128 0.90 -0.99 -15.57
N SER A 129 1.96 -1.30 -16.33
CA SER A 129 2.44 -0.43 -17.40
C SER A 129 1.37 -0.23 -18.49
N ASP A 130 0.68 -1.31 -18.87
CA ASP A 130 -0.43 -1.26 -19.82
C ASP A 130 -1.63 -0.51 -19.23
N TRP A 131 -2.00 -0.81 -17.98
CA TRP A 131 -3.17 -0.23 -17.31
C TRP A 131 -3.06 1.30 -17.15
N PHE A 132 -1.87 1.79 -16.81
CA PHE A 132 -1.60 3.21 -16.64
C PHE A 132 -1.03 3.87 -17.91
N SER A 133 -0.83 3.11 -18.98
CA SER A 133 -0.28 3.57 -20.26
C SER A 133 1.06 4.30 -20.11
N VAL A 134 1.96 3.72 -19.33
CA VAL A 134 3.29 4.28 -19.00
C VAL A 134 4.28 3.15 -18.76
N ASN A 135 5.55 3.34 -19.09
CA ASN A 135 6.58 2.36 -18.70
C ASN A 135 6.97 2.57 -17.23
N ILE A 136 6.48 1.71 -16.34
CA ILE A 136 6.65 1.87 -14.89
C ILE A 136 8.05 1.49 -14.40
N GLU A 137 8.73 0.58 -15.10
CA GLU A 137 10.08 0.11 -14.71
C GLU A 137 11.11 1.23 -14.61
N ASN A 138 10.90 2.33 -15.36
CA ASN A 138 11.81 3.47 -15.40
C ASN A 138 11.35 4.67 -14.55
N LEU A 139 10.32 4.50 -13.73
CA LEU A 139 9.78 5.58 -12.91
C LEU A 139 10.38 5.57 -11.51
N SER A 140 10.66 6.76 -11.00
CA SER A 140 11.00 6.93 -9.59
C SER A 140 9.73 6.82 -8.73
N PRO A 141 9.82 6.26 -7.50
CA PRO A 141 8.66 6.05 -6.64
C PRO A 141 7.83 7.31 -6.36
N GLU A 142 8.45 8.48 -6.33
CA GLU A 142 7.80 9.78 -6.08
C GLU A 142 6.80 10.16 -7.19
N LYS A 143 7.01 9.66 -8.42
CA LYS A 143 6.11 9.95 -9.55
C LYS A 143 4.88 9.04 -9.56
N LEU A 144 4.94 7.90 -8.88
CA LEU A 144 3.92 6.86 -8.96
C LEU A 144 2.57 7.32 -8.40
N ILE A 145 2.55 8.11 -7.31
CA ILE A 145 1.30 8.58 -6.71
C ILE A 145 0.44 9.39 -7.69
N GLY A 146 1.07 10.23 -8.53
CA GLY A 146 0.37 11.03 -9.55
C GLY A 146 -0.09 10.20 -10.75
N ILE A 147 0.64 9.13 -11.07
CA ILE A 147 0.34 8.24 -12.19
C ILE A 147 -0.78 7.26 -11.84
N PHE A 148 -0.79 6.79 -10.59
CA PHE A 148 -1.73 5.77 -10.14
C PHE A 148 -3.15 6.28 -9.90
N LYS A 149 -3.46 7.56 -10.14
CA LYS A 149 -4.84 8.10 -10.08
C LYS A 149 -5.60 7.73 -8.78
N VAL A 150 -4.86 7.70 -7.67
CA VAL A 150 -5.39 7.44 -6.33
C VAL A 150 -5.84 8.74 -5.67
N GLU A 151 -6.74 8.63 -4.69
CA GLU A 151 -7.01 9.73 -3.76
C GLU A 151 -5.99 9.64 -2.61
N TYR A 152 -5.47 10.76 -2.13
CA TYR A 152 -4.53 10.77 -1.00
C TYR A 152 -4.70 11.97 -0.07
N GLN A 153 -4.27 11.81 1.18
CA GLN A 153 -4.21 12.86 2.20
C GLN A 153 -3.01 12.66 3.12
N ILE A 154 -2.55 13.74 3.74
CA ILE A 154 -1.47 13.73 4.74
C ILE A 154 -2.04 14.23 6.08
N LEU A 155 -1.87 13.45 7.14
CA LEU A 155 -2.17 13.81 8.53
C LEU A 155 -0.90 14.08 9.35
#